data_AF-A0A7J7GTC9-F1
#
_entry.id   AF-A0A7J7GTC9-F1
#
_cell.length_a   1.000
_cell.length_b   1.000
_cell.length_c   1.000
_cell.angle_alpha   90.00
_cell.angle_beta   90.00
_cell.angle_gamma   90.00
#
_symmetry.space_group_name_H-M   'P 1'
#
loop_
_entity.id
_entity.type
_entity.pdbx_description
1 polymer ?
#
loop_
_entity_poly.entity_id
_entity_poly.type
_entity_poly.pdbx_seq_one_letter_code
_entity_poly.pdbx_strand_id
1 'polypeptide(L)'
;MLRGSSGFYSYAIYEHLEDMPALILYETRIAFMLKVEKYMAVADNRQRYMPLPDDRLPGRGEALAYPEAVLLVNPVEPEFKGEVDDKYQYSIENKDNGVHGWICFDPPVGFWQICPSNEFRTGGPTKQDLTSHVNPTTLAMFVSAHYGGEELSLQIGSGEPWKKVFGPVFIYLNSVSDRNNAFSLWDNAKEQMKVEVQSWPYSFPNSEDFPKSDQRGTVIGKFLVHDRCASEQPLPAKGAYVGLALEGETGSWQRETKGYQFWTTTDEEGYFCIKNIFMSDYNLYGWVPGFIGDYRLNASIIITSGFLLCSNFMQ
;
A
#
# COMPACT_ATOMS: atom_id res chain seq x y z
N MET A 1 18.88 0.21 -11.13
CA MET A 1 18.55 -0.88 -12.07
C MET A 1 19.44 -2.07 -11.76
N LEU A 2 18.89 -3.29 -11.77
CA LEU A 2 19.67 -4.51 -11.57
C LEU A 2 19.83 -5.24 -12.91
N ARG A 3 20.99 -5.89 -13.10
CA ARG A 3 21.25 -6.67 -14.30
C ARG A 3 20.29 -7.88 -14.33
N GLY A 4 19.59 -8.05 -15.45
CA GLY A 4 18.69 -9.19 -15.66
C GLY A 4 17.26 -8.97 -15.15
N SER A 5 16.94 -7.81 -14.56
CA SER A 5 15.57 -7.45 -14.19
C SER A 5 14.88 -6.71 -15.33
N SER A 6 13.64 -7.09 -15.65
CA SER A 6 12.81 -6.39 -16.63
C SER A 6 12.10 -5.20 -15.99
N GLY A 7 12.86 -4.24 -15.49
CA GLY A 7 12.30 -3.11 -14.73
C GLY A 7 13.34 -2.36 -13.91
N PHE A 8 12.86 -1.48 -13.05
CA PHE A 8 13.72 -0.72 -12.15
C PHE A 8 13.05 -0.46 -10.79
N TYR A 9 13.87 -0.42 -9.76
CA TYR A 9 13.46 -0.09 -8.40
C TYR A 9 13.60 1.41 -8.16
N SER A 10 12.67 1.98 -7.40
CA SER A 10 12.72 3.37 -6.96
C SER A 10 12.34 3.49 -5.49
N TYR A 11 13.01 4.37 -4.77
CA TYR A 11 12.75 4.67 -3.37
C TYR A 11 13.10 6.14 -3.12
N ALA A 12 12.58 6.71 -2.06
CA ALA A 12 12.86 8.07 -1.64
C ALA A 12 13.27 8.09 -0.17
N ILE A 13 14.21 8.95 0.18
CA ILE A 13 14.58 9.23 1.57
C ILE A 13 14.26 10.69 1.81
N TYR A 14 13.33 10.95 2.72
CA TYR A 14 12.99 12.31 3.14
C TYR A 14 13.58 12.56 4.51
N GLU A 15 14.06 13.78 4.72
CA GLU A 15 14.70 14.22 5.96
C GLU A 15 14.24 15.65 6.27
N HIS A 16 13.90 15.88 7.54
CA HIS A 16 13.55 17.17 8.13
C HIS A 16 14.51 17.44 9.29
N LEU A 17 15.17 18.59 9.26
CA LEU A 17 16.25 18.96 10.19
C LEU A 17 15.77 19.92 11.28
N GLU A 18 16.56 20.08 12.33
CA GLU A 18 16.23 20.94 13.49
C GLU A 18 16.08 22.44 13.14
N ASP A 19 16.66 22.89 12.04
CA ASP A 19 16.59 24.28 11.58
C ASP A 19 15.43 24.54 10.58
N MET A 20 14.65 23.51 10.25
CA MET A 20 13.55 23.61 9.29
C MET A 20 12.23 24.06 9.95
N PRO A 21 11.41 24.86 9.24
CA PRO A 21 10.08 25.23 9.70
C PRO A 21 9.13 24.03 9.64
N ALA A 22 8.03 24.08 10.39
CA ALA A 22 7.01 23.04 10.36
C ALA A 22 6.55 22.73 8.91
N LEU A 23 6.32 21.45 8.63
CA LEU A 23 5.96 20.93 7.31
C LEU A 23 4.71 20.05 7.43
N ILE A 24 3.72 20.31 6.57
CA ILE A 24 2.61 19.39 6.34
C ILE A 24 2.77 18.84 4.92
N LEU A 25 2.98 17.54 4.82
CA LEU A 25 3.05 16.83 3.56
C LEU A 25 1.74 16.06 3.35
N TYR A 26 0.82 16.69 2.61
CA TYR A 26 -0.50 16.13 2.29
C TYR A 26 -0.42 14.90 1.40
N GLU A 27 0.51 14.89 0.44
CA GLU A 27 0.69 13.78 -0.50
C GLU A 27 2.17 13.64 -0.89
N THR A 28 2.66 12.41 -0.95
CA THR A 28 3.88 12.09 -1.71
C THR A 28 3.71 10.74 -2.42
N ARG A 29 4.21 10.70 -3.65
CA ARG A 29 4.07 9.56 -4.56
C ARG A 29 5.08 9.59 -5.68
N ILE A 30 5.29 8.45 -6.31
CA ILE A 30 5.89 8.37 -7.65
C ILE A 30 4.74 8.23 -8.65
N ALA A 31 4.74 9.05 -9.70
CA ALA A 31 3.72 9.03 -10.73
C ALA A 31 4.35 8.80 -12.11
N PHE A 32 3.80 7.86 -12.86
CA PHE A 32 4.10 7.66 -14.28
C PHE A 32 2.86 7.96 -15.09
N MET A 33 2.99 8.84 -16.09
CA MET A 33 1.97 9.09 -17.09
C MET A 33 2.44 8.49 -18.40
N LEU A 34 1.76 7.44 -18.85
CA LEU A 34 2.18 6.61 -19.96
C LEU A 34 1.56 7.11 -21.28
N LYS A 35 2.22 6.79 -22.40
CA LYS A 35 1.68 6.96 -23.76
C LYS A 35 1.32 5.59 -24.34
N VAL A 36 0.42 4.87 -23.68
CA VAL A 36 0.03 3.49 -24.05
C VAL A 36 -1.48 3.38 -24.27
N GLU A 37 -1.90 2.38 -25.06
CA GLU A 37 -3.31 1.98 -25.16
C GLU A 37 -3.83 1.37 -23.85
N LYS A 38 -5.16 1.41 -23.65
CA LYS A 38 -5.72 1.80 -22.35
C LYS A 38 -6.40 0.69 -21.54
N TYR A 39 -5.83 -0.51 -21.47
CA TYR A 39 -6.39 -1.52 -20.56
C TYR A 39 -5.72 -1.48 -19.20
N MET A 40 -6.44 -0.95 -18.22
CA MET A 40 -5.98 -0.83 -16.85
C MET A 40 -6.35 -2.10 -16.08
N ALA A 41 -5.44 -2.57 -15.23
CA ALA A 41 -5.72 -3.63 -14.26
C ALA A 41 -5.24 -3.19 -12.87
N VAL A 42 -6.17 -3.21 -11.91
CA VAL A 42 -5.88 -2.87 -10.50
C VAL A 42 -6.25 -4.02 -9.56
N ALA A 43 -7.19 -4.89 -9.96
CA ALA A 43 -7.47 -6.16 -9.28
C ALA A 43 -8.02 -7.18 -10.28
N ASP A 44 -8.09 -8.47 -9.92
CA ASP A 44 -8.65 -9.52 -10.79
C ASP A 44 -10.09 -9.23 -11.25
N ASN A 45 -10.88 -8.61 -10.38
CA ASN A 45 -12.26 -8.20 -10.66
C ASN A 45 -12.40 -6.73 -11.08
N ARG A 46 -11.30 -5.99 -11.24
CA ARG A 46 -11.30 -4.57 -11.60
C ARG A 46 -10.24 -4.30 -12.66
N GLN A 47 -10.63 -4.60 -13.89
CA GLN A 47 -9.83 -4.37 -15.09
C GLN A 47 -10.76 -3.91 -16.20
N ARG A 48 -10.32 -2.97 -17.01
CA ARG A 48 -11.14 -2.42 -18.09
C ARG A 48 -10.33 -1.63 -19.10
N TYR A 49 -10.91 -1.44 -20.27
CA TYR A 49 -10.55 -0.31 -21.11
C TYR A 49 -10.95 0.99 -20.40
N MET A 50 -10.06 1.97 -20.45
CA MET A 50 -10.24 3.27 -19.83
C MET A 50 -10.60 4.33 -20.88
N PRO A 51 -11.46 5.30 -20.54
CA PRO A 51 -11.75 6.44 -21.42
C PRO A 51 -10.48 7.24 -21.75
N LEU A 52 -10.52 8.05 -22.80
CA LEU A 52 -9.44 9.01 -23.08
C LEU A 52 -9.50 10.18 -22.09
N PRO A 53 -8.35 10.84 -21.82
CA PRO A 53 -8.35 12.16 -21.17
C PRO A 53 -9.26 13.16 -21.88
N ASP A 54 -9.26 13.13 -23.22
CA ASP A 54 -10.08 14.00 -24.06
C ASP A 54 -11.59 13.74 -23.90
N ASP A 55 -11.99 12.54 -23.47
CA ASP A 55 -13.40 12.24 -23.21
C ASP A 55 -13.93 12.96 -21.97
N ARG A 56 -13.04 13.45 -21.11
CA ARG A 56 -13.39 14.26 -19.94
C ARG A 56 -13.50 15.75 -20.24
N LEU A 57 -13.12 16.21 -21.44
CA LEU A 57 -13.13 17.63 -21.81
C LEU A 57 -14.55 18.13 -22.17
N PRO A 58 -14.83 19.44 -22.04
CA PRO A 58 -16.13 20.02 -22.41
C PRO A 58 -16.58 19.62 -23.82
N GLY A 59 -17.85 19.24 -23.95
CA GLY A 59 -18.44 18.73 -25.20
C GLY A 59 -18.33 17.21 -25.38
N ARG A 60 -17.45 16.54 -24.62
CA ARG A 60 -17.37 15.07 -24.51
C ARG A 60 -17.72 14.58 -23.10
N GLY A 61 -17.32 15.33 -22.08
CA GLY A 61 -17.63 15.07 -20.69
C GLY A 61 -18.28 16.27 -20.00
N GLU A 62 -18.96 15.99 -18.90
CA GLU A 62 -19.56 16.97 -18.00
C GLU A 62 -19.10 16.68 -16.57
N ALA A 63 -18.35 17.62 -15.98
CA ALA A 63 -17.97 17.53 -14.57
C ALA A 63 -19.22 17.57 -13.69
N LEU A 64 -19.30 16.64 -12.73
CA LEU A 64 -20.40 16.57 -11.78
C LEU A 64 -20.12 17.46 -10.55
N ALA A 65 -20.76 17.18 -9.43
CA ALA A 65 -20.61 17.96 -8.20
C ALA A 65 -19.16 18.03 -7.69
N TYR A 66 -18.36 16.99 -7.93
CA TYR A 66 -16.94 16.93 -7.61
C TYR A 66 -16.11 16.95 -8.89
N PRO A 67 -15.02 17.72 -8.96
CA PRO A 67 -14.24 17.88 -10.20
C PRO A 67 -13.58 16.59 -10.67
N GLU A 68 -13.37 15.61 -9.78
CA GLU A 68 -12.86 14.29 -10.12
C GLU A 68 -13.86 13.42 -10.87
N ALA A 69 -15.16 13.59 -10.62
CA ALA A 69 -16.23 12.80 -11.22
C ALA A 69 -16.75 13.46 -12.51
N VAL A 70 -16.55 12.80 -13.64
CA VAL A 70 -16.96 13.31 -14.96
C VAL A 70 -17.88 12.32 -15.65
N LEU A 71 -19.10 12.75 -15.98
CA LEU A 71 -20.02 12.00 -16.81
C LEU A 71 -19.55 12.05 -18.26
N LEU A 72 -19.41 10.89 -18.89
CA LEU A 72 -19.00 10.75 -20.28
C LEU A 72 -20.24 10.85 -21.20
N VAL A 73 -20.43 12.01 -21.83
CA VAL A 73 -21.61 12.34 -22.64
C VAL A 73 -21.45 11.92 -24.10
N ASN A 74 -20.26 12.14 -24.65
CA ASN A 74 -19.91 11.84 -26.04
C ASN A 74 -18.44 11.33 -26.16
N PRO A 75 -18.11 10.19 -25.52
CA PRO A 75 -16.76 9.63 -25.57
C PRO A 75 -16.38 9.11 -26.97
N VAL A 76 -15.07 8.94 -27.22
CA VAL A 76 -14.55 8.36 -28.49
C VAL A 76 -15.07 6.94 -28.65
N GLU A 77 -14.93 6.11 -27.62
CA GLU A 77 -15.51 4.78 -27.57
C GLU A 77 -16.96 4.85 -27.07
N PRO A 78 -17.98 4.54 -27.91
CA PRO A 78 -19.39 4.75 -27.55
C PRO A 78 -19.87 3.94 -26.36
N GLU A 79 -19.18 2.85 -26.02
CA GLU A 79 -19.48 1.98 -24.87
C GLU A 79 -19.35 2.70 -23.53
N PHE A 80 -18.49 3.71 -23.43
CA PHE A 80 -18.33 4.48 -22.19
C PHE A 80 -19.42 5.54 -21.98
N LYS A 81 -20.33 5.71 -22.96
CA LYS A 81 -21.34 6.76 -22.89
C LYS A 81 -22.30 6.52 -21.72
N GLY A 82 -22.47 7.55 -20.89
CA GLY A 82 -23.32 7.51 -19.70
C GLY A 82 -22.60 6.99 -18.45
N GLU A 83 -21.35 6.55 -18.56
CA GLU A 83 -20.53 6.23 -17.39
C GLU A 83 -20.01 7.50 -16.70
N VAL A 84 -19.73 7.38 -15.41
CA VAL A 84 -19.00 8.40 -14.64
C VAL A 84 -17.59 7.88 -14.41
N ASP A 85 -16.60 8.59 -14.93
CA ASP A 85 -15.19 8.32 -14.67
C ASP A 85 -14.69 9.15 -13.48
N ASP A 86 -14.18 8.46 -12.47
CA ASP A 86 -13.62 9.06 -11.25
C ASP A 86 -12.39 8.25 -10.81
N LYS A 87 -11.26 8.94 -10.59
CA LYS A 87 -10.01 8.32 -10.13
C LYS A 87 -10.18 7.49 -8.84
N TYR A 88 -11.12 7.88 -7.97
CA TYR A 88 -11.39 7.18 -6.71
C TYR A 88 -12.10 5.84 -6.89
N GLN A 89 -12.65 5.53 -8.07
CA GLN A 89 -13.18 4.18 -8.38
C GLN A 89 -12.07 3.12 -8.42
N TYR A 90 -10.83 3.57 -8.61
CA TYR A 90 -9.65 2.73 -8.76
C TYR A 90 -8.77 2.73 -7.51
N SER A 91 -9.32 3.09 -6.35
CA SER A 91 -8.61 2.97 -5.08
C SER A 91 -8.52 1.51 -4.60
N ILE A 92 -7.46 1.20 -3.88
CA ILE A 92 -7.26 -0.12 -3.24
C ILE A 92 -6.80 0.09 -1.80
N GLU A 93 -7.28 -0.75 -0.89
CA GLU A 93 -6.77 -0.83 0.49
C GLU A 93 -5.30 -1.24 0.50
N ASN A 94 -4.50 -0.65 1.40
CA ASN A 94 -3.07 -0.92 1.49
C ASN A 94 -2.74 -2.42 1.61
N LYS A 95 -3.57 -3.20 2.31
CA LYS A 95 -3.37 -4.64 2.47
C LYS A 95 -3.45 -5.43 1.15
N ASP A 96 -4.20 -4.95 0.17
CA ASP A 96 -4.40 -5.63 -1.12
C ASP A 96 -3.61 -4.99 -2.26
N ASN A 97 -3.08 -3.77 -2.06
CA ASN A 97 -2.38 -2.99 -3.08
C ASN A 97 -0.92 -3.46 -3.28
N GLY A 98 -0.75 -4.64 -3.88
CA GLY A 98 0.55 -5.23 -4.20
C GLY A 98 1.02 -5.01 -5.64
N VAL A 99 0.11 -4.99 -6.62
CA VAL A 99 0.44 -4.75 -8.04
C VAL A 99 -0.74 -4.15 -8.80
N HIS A 100 -0.45 -3.17 -9.65
CA HIS A 100 -1.42 -2.56 -10.58
C HIS A 100 -0.69 -1.89 -11.74
N GLY A 101 -1.42 -1.59 -12.82
CA GLY A 101 -0.78 -1.02 -14.01
C GLY A 101 -1.64 -1.02 -15.26
N TRP A 102 -0.95 -1.08 -16.39
CA TRP A 102 -1.51 -0.93 -17.73
C TRP A 102 -1.01 -2.01 -18.66
N ILE A 103 -1.88 -2.43 -19.57
CA ILE A 103 -1.58 -3.25 -20.73
C ILE A 103 -1.74 -2.38 -21.98
N CYS A 104 -0.64 -2.24 -22.71
CA CYS A 104 -0.63 -1.78 -24.08
C CYS A 104 -0.82 -3.00 -24.99
N PHE A 105 -1.61 -2.88 -26.06
CA PHE A 105 -1.75 -3.95 -27.06
C PHE A 105 -0.82 -3.75 -28.26
N ASP A 106 -0.33 -2.52 -28.48
CA ASP A 106 0.59 -2.18 -29.58
C ASP A 106 1.76 -1.26 -29.14
N PRO A 107 2.97 -1.80 -28.93
CA PRO A 107 3.27 -3.23 -28.83
C PRO A 107 2.62 -3.85 -27.57
N PRO A 108 2.41 -5.18 -27.55
CA PRO A 108 1.81 -5.88 -26.40
C PRO A 108 2.76 -5.93 -25.20
N VAL A 109 2.69 -4.88 -24.38
CA VAL A 109 3.60 -4.59 -23.26
C VAL A 109 2.80 -4.22 -22.02
N GLY A 110 3.21 -4.73 -20.87
CA GLY A 110 2.67 -4.36 -19.57
C GLY A 110 3.59 -3.39 -18.85
N PHE A 111 3.01 -2.41 -18.17
CA PHE A 111 3.69 -1.50 -17.26
C PHE A 111 3.05 -1.61 -15.88
N TRP A 112 3.81 -2.05 -14.89
CA TRP A 112 3.29 -2.41 -13.57
C TRP A 112 4.07 -1.71 -12.48
N GLN A 113 3.34 -1.20 -11.49
CA GLN A 113 3.91 -0.88 -10.21
C GLN A 113 3.71 -2.07 -9.28
N ILE A 114 4.80 -2.51 -8.65
CA ILE A 114 4.81 -3.55 -7.62
C ILE A 114 5.27 -2.95 -6.30
N CYS A 115 4.52 -3.21 -5.23
CA CYS A 115 4.83 -2.79 -3.87
C CYS A 115 5.07 -4.03 -2.99
N PRO A 116 6.34 -4.42 -2.75
CA PRO A 116 6.65 -5.65 -2.03
C PRO A 116 6.42 -5.57 -0.51
N SER A 117 6.35 -4.35 0.03
CA SER A 117 6.15 -4.09 1.46
C SER A 117 5.24 -2.89 1.65
N ASN A 118 4.50 -2.91 2.75
CA ASN A 118 3.66 -1.81 3.20
C ASN A 118 4.33 -0.93 4.25
N GLU A 119 5.58 -1.23 4.65
CA GLU A 119 6.17 -0.69 5.90
C GLU A 119 6.20 0.83 6.00
N PHE A 120 6.28 1.50 4.84
CA PHE A 120 6.37 2.94 4.73
C PHE A 120 5.02 3.63 4.47
N ARG A 121 3.95 2.88 4.15
CA ARG A 121 2.61 3.43 3.90
C ARG A 121 2.00 3.94 5.20
N THR A 122 1.07 4.86 5.06
CA THR A 122 0.34 5.48 6.18
C THR A 122 -1.03 4.84 6.38
N GLY A 123 -1.57 4.93 7.60
CA GLY A 123 -2.97 4.62 7.93
C GLY A 123 -3.33 3.12 7.99
N GLY A 124 -2.35 2.25 8.19
CA GLY A 124 -2.60 0.83 8.41
C GLY A 124 -3.14 0.06 7.19
N PRO A 125 -3.64 -1.17 7.40
CA PRO A 125 -4.00 -2.08 6.31
C PRO A 125 -5.23 -1.66 5.51
N THR A 126 -6.21 -0.99 6.12
CA THR A 126 -7.51 -0.66 5.54
C THR A 126 -7.56 0.71 4.87
N LYS A 127 -6.55 1.58 5.07
CA LYS A 127 -6.48 2.85 4.34
C LYS A 127 -6.45 2.56 2.85
N GLN A 128 -7.32 3.27 2.12
CA GLN A 128 -7.36 3.22 0.66
C GLN A 128 -6.50 4.33 0.06
N ASP A 129 -5.91 4.02 -1.09
CA ASP A 129 -5.24 5.02 -1.90
C ASP A 129 -5.38 4.75 -3.40
N LEU A 130 -5.08 5.78 -4.18
CA LEU A 130 -5.13 5.73 -5.64
C LEU A 130 -4.09 4.75 -6.20
N THR A 131 -4.42 4.13 -7.34
CA THR A 131 -3.54 3.20 -8.04
C THR A 131 -3.24 3.68 -9.46
N SER A 132 -3.92 3.13 -10.46
CA SER A 132 -3.93 3.62 -11.83
C SER A 132 -5.27 4.29 -12.13
N HIS A 133 -5.27 5.29 -13.02
CA HIS A 133 -6.51 5.97 -13.43
C HIS A 133 -6.36 6.63 -14.82
N VAL A 134 -7.46 7.18 -15.34
CA VAL A 134 -7.52 7.92 -16.62
C VAL A 134 -6.34 8.88 -16.81
N ASN A 135 -5.94 9.11 -18.07
CA ASN A 135 -4.66 9.73 -18.45
C ASN A 135 -3.47 8.81 -18.15
N PRO A 136 -3.45 7.61 -18.78
CA PRO A 136 -2.76 6.38 -18.39
C PRO A 136 -1.74 6.54 -17.25
N THR A 137 -2.26 6.80 -16.04
CA THR A 137 -1.45 7.16 -14.89
C THR A 137 -1.28 5.93 -14.01
N THR A 138 -0.10 5.74 -13.44
CA THR A 138 0.20 4.75 -12.40
C THR A 138 0.90 5.43 -11.24
N LEU A 139 0.36 5.25 -10.03
CA LEU A 139 0.78 5.95 -8.82
C LEU A 139 1.28 5.01 -7.71
N ALA A 140 2.54 5.17 -7.32
CA ALA A 140 3.06 4.61 -6.08
C ALA A 140 2.81 5.60 -4.96
N MET A 141 1.64 5.50 -4.32
CA MET A 141 1.25 6.32 -3.18
C MET A 141 2.04 5.92 -1.93
N PHE A 142 2.66 6.92 -1.28
CA PHE A 142 3.41 6.73 -0.04
C PHE A 142 2.71 7.37 1.15
N VAL A 143 2.26 8.63 0.98
CA VAL A 143 1.46 9.39 1.95
C VAL A 143 0.31 10.04 1.18
N SER A 144 -0.90 10.03 1.74
CA SER A 144 -2.01 10.85 1.25
C SER A 144 -3.06 11.14 2.31
N ALA A 145 -3.69 12.30 2.19
CA ALA A 145 -4.91 12.66 2.93
C ALA A 145 -6.18 11.91 2.44
N HIS A 146 -6.09 11.07 1.40
CA HIS A 146 -7.28 10.39 0.86
C HIS A 146 -7.97 9.53 1.93
N TYR A 147 -9.30 9.70 2.04
CA TYR A 147 -10.19 8.99 2.94
C TYR A 147 -9.97 9.20 4.45
N GLY A 148 -9.06 10.09 4.85
CA GLY A 148 -8.86 10.45 6.27
C GLY A 148 -8.55 11.93 6.53
N GLY A 149 -8.46 12.75 5.48
CA GLY A 149 -8.21 14.18 5.61
C GLY A 149 -6.82 14.49 6.17
N GLU A 150 -6.71 15.64 6.83
CA GLU A 150 -5.45 16.15 7.37
C GLU A 150 -4.83 15.25 8.45
N GLU A 151 -5.64 14.44 9.15
CA GLU A 151 -5.14 13.48 10.14
C GLU A 151 -4.24 12.40 9.52
N LEU A 152 -4.48 12.02 8.25
CA LEU A 152 -3.62 11.08 7.50
C LEU A 152 -2.52 11.77 6.70
N SER A 153 -2.33 13.07 6.87
CA SER A 153 -1.19 13.79 6.32
C SER A 153 0.02 13.68 7.25
N LEU A 154 1.23 13.70 6.67
CA LEU A 154 2.45 13.74 7.47
C LEU A 154 2.65 15.16 8.01
N GLN A 155 2.56 15.34 9.32
CA GLN A 155 2.73 16.63 9.99
C GLN A 155 4.00 16.63 10.83
N ILE A 156 4.98 17.46 10.46
CA ILE A 156 6.27 17.58 11.16
C ILE A 156 6.34 18.97 11.79
N GLY A 157 6.60 19.03 13.09
CA GLY A 157 6.74 20.28 13.84
C GLY A 157 7.98 21.08 13.45
N SER A 158 8.00 22.37 13.80
CA SER A 158 9.18 23.21 13.59
C SER A 158 10.37 22.64 14.37
N GLY A 159 11.48 22.41 13.66
CA GLY A 159 12.69 21.82 14.23
C GLY A 159 12.55 20.38 14.74
N GLU A 160 11.50 19.64 14.38
CA GLU A 160 11.34 18.22 14.72
C GLU A 160 12.22 17.36 13.79
N PRO A 161 13.30 16.71 14.26
CA PRO A 161 14.09 15.83 13.42
C PRO A 161 13.25 14.63 12.97
N TRP A 162 13.20 14.40 11.66
CA TRP A 162 12.47 13.26 11.11
C TRP A 162 13.14 12.77 9.86
N LYS A 163 13.23 11.44 9.71
CA LYS A 163 13.78 10.81 8.51
C LYS A 163 13.02 9.53 8.21
N LYS A 164 12.66 9.32 6.95
CA LYS A 164 11.95 8.11 6.52
C LYS A 164 12.32 7.70 5.11
N VAL A 165 12.44 6.39 4.93
CA VAL A 165 12.59 5.75 3.63
C VAL A 165 11.24 5.26 3.12
N PHE A 166 10.88 5.66 1.91
CA PHE A 166 9.72 5.18 1.17
C PHE A 166 10.14 4.23 0.06
N GLY A 167 9.52 3.05 -0.02
CA GLY A 167 9.92 1.98 -0.93
C GLY A 167 11.08 1.12 -0.37
N PRO A 168 11.85 0.43 -1.25
CA PRO A 168 11.71 0.45 -2.70
C PRO A 168 10.41 -0.14 -3.25
N VAL A 169 9.83 0.55 -4.23
CA VAL A 169 8.82 -0.01 -5.14
C VAL A 169 9.50 -0.46 -6.43
N PHE A 170 8.91 -1.43 -7.14
CA PHE A 170 9.45 -1.96 -8.38
C PHE A 170 8.54 -1.62 -9.56
N ILE A 171 9.10 -0.95 -10.57
CA ILE A 171 8.45 -0.71 -11.84
C ILE A 171 8.82 -1.86 -12.77
N TYR A 172 7.86 -2.74 -13.02
CA TYR A 172 8.05 -3.95 -13.80
C TYR A 172 7.47 -3.81 -15.20
N LEU A 173 8.20 -4.32 -16.18
CA LEU A 173 7.87 -4.32 -17.58
C LEU A 173 7.91 -5.76 -18.10
N ASN A 174 6.85 -6.17 -18.78
CA ASN A 174 6.80 -7.46 -19.47
C ASN A 174 6.18 -7.31 -20.85
N SER A 175 6.37 -8.31 -21.70
CA SER A 175 5.86 -8.29 -23.07
C SER A 175 5.55 -9.70 -23.55
N VAL A 176 4.62 -9.82 -24.49
CA VAL A 176 4.34 -11.06 -25.23
C VAL A 176 4.57 -10.81 -26.72
N SER A 177 4.79 -11.87 -27.52
CA SER A 177 4.95 -11.71 -28.96
C SER A 177 3.63 -11.56 -29.72
N ASP A 178 2.56 -12.17 -29.21
CA ASP A 178 1.22 -12.15 -29.79
C ASP A 178 0.29 -11.29 -28.94
N ARG A 179 -0.33 -10.28 -29.57
CA ARG A 179 -1.31 -9.37 -28.95
C ARG A 179 -2.48 -10.12 -28.31
N ASN A 180 -2.89 -11.25 -28.88
CA ASN A 180 -4.01 -12.02 -28.33
C ASN A 180 -3.72 -12.56 -26.92
N ASN A 181 -2.44 -12.64 -26.55
CA ASN A 181 -1.99 -13.06 -25.22
C ASN A 181 -1.74 -11.87 -24.28
N ALA A 182 -2.05 -10.63 -24.65
CA ALA A 182 -1.72 -9.45 -23.85
C ALA A 182 -2.32 -9.50 -22.44
N PHE A 183 -3.50 -10.09 -22.25
CA PHE A 183 -4.08 -10.24 -20.90
C PHE A 183 -3.25 -11.11 -19.96
N SER A 184 -2.43 -12.05 -20.48
CA SER A 184 -1.51 -12.84 -19.65
C SER A 184 -0.39 -12.02 -18.99
N LEU A 185 -0.17 -10.78 -19.46
CA LEU A 185 0.79 -9.86 -18.86
C LEU A 185 0.42 -9.53 -17.40
N TRP A 186 -0.88 -9.49 -17.07
CA TRP A 186 -1.36 -9.28 -15.71
C TRP A 186 -1.01 -10.44 -14.78
N ASP A 187 -1.28 -11.68 -15.20
CA ASP A 187 -0.95 -12.86 -14.41
C ASP A 187 0.56 -12.97 -14.18
N ASN A 188 1.35 -12.69 -15.21
CA ASN A 188 2.80 -12.63 -15.07
C ASN A 188 3.26 -11.52 -14.08
N ALA A 189 2.61 -10.35 -14.07
CA ALA A 189 2.93 -9.29 -13.12
C ALA A 189 2.60 -9.67 -11.67
N LYS A 190 1.49 -10.42 -11.44
CA LYS A 190 1.18 -10.99 -10.12
C LYS A 190 2.23 -12.00 -9.67
N GLU A 191 2.72 -12.85 -10.56
CA GLU A 191 3.82 -13.78 -10.23
C GLU A 191 5.11 -13.03 -9.90
N GLN A 192 5.45 -11.98 -10.66
CA GLN A 192 6.59 -11.13 -10.34
C GLN A 192 6.41 -10.46 -8.96
N MET A 193 5.21 -9.95 -8.65
CA MET A 193 4.90 -9.37 -7.34
C MET A 193 5.18 -10.34 -6.19
N LYS A 194 4.80 -11.62 -6.34
CA LYS A 194 5.10 -12.65 -5.33
C LYS A 194 6.61 -12.85 -5.15
N VAL A 195 7.38 -12.83 -6.23
CA VAL A 195 8.86 -12.91 -6.18
C VAL A 195 9.44 -11.72 -5.42
N GLU A 196 8.96 -10.50 -5.69
CA GLU A 196 9.41 -9.29 -5.00
C GLU A 196 9.07 -9.31 -3.50
N VAL A 197 7.87 -9.76 -3.13
CA VAL A 197 7.45 -9.94 -1.73
C VAL A 197 8.35 -10.97 -1.01
N GLN A 198 8.66 -12.09 -1.66
CA GLN A 198 9.54 -13.12 -1.09
C GLN A 198 11.00 -12.66 -0.97
N SER A 199 11.42 -11.76 -1.86
CA SER A 199 12.77 -11.20 -1.87
C SER A 199 12.95 -10.05 -0.88
N TRP A 200 11.87 -9.58 -0.24
CA TRP A 200 11.91 -8.49 0.72
C TRP A 200 12.47 -8.93 2.08
N PRO A 201 13.33 -8.12 2.74
CA PRO A 201 13.90 -6.86 2.29
C PRO A 201 15.10 -7.06 1.36
N TYR A 202 15.28 -6.12 0.43
CA TYR A 202 16.34 -6.23 -0.56
C TYR A 202 17.75 -6.04 0.01
N SER A 203 18.71 -6.82 -0.48
CA SER A 203 20.12 -6.69 -0.09
C SER A 203 20.89 -5.62 -0.89
N PHE A 204 20.38 -5.22 -2.07
CA PHE A 204 21.09 -4.34 -3.00
C PHE A 204 21.01 -2.82 -2.75
N PRO A 205 20.04 -2.22 -2.01
CA PRO A 205 20.03 -0.77 -1.79
C PRO A 205 21.25 -0.33 -0.97
N ASN A 206 22.12 0.55 -1.48
CA ASN A 206 23.36 0.88 -0.77
C ASN A 206 23.22 1.94 0.35
N SER A 207 22.05 2.58 0.49
CA SER A 207 21.87 3.60 1.54
C SER A 207 21.94 2.99 2.93
N GLU A 208 22.64 3.66 3.84
CA GLU A 208 22.68 3.31 5.28
C GLU A 208 21.31 3.50 5.95
N ASP A 209 20.48 4.39 5.40
CA ASP A 209 19.12 4.63 5.88
C ASP A 209 18.17 3.47 5.57
N PHE A 210 18.60 2.49 4.77
CA PHE A 210 17.81 1.30 4.45
C PHE A 210 18.33 0.08 5.23
N PRO A 211 17.67 -0.33 6.33
CA PRO A 211 18.12 -1.48 7.10
C PRO A 211 18.01 -2.77 6.30
N LYS A 212 19.08 -3.55 6.35
CA LYS A 212 19.19 -4.89 5.76
C LYS A 212 18.40 -5.91 6.58
N SER A 213 18.27 -7.13 6.03
CA SER A 213 17.50 -8.21 6.66
C SER A 213 18.02 -8.59 8.06
N ASP A 214 19.33 -8.60 8.26
CA ASP A 214 20.00 -8.89 9.53
C ASP A 214 19.87 -7.75 10.55
N GLN A 215 19.51 -6.55 10.11
CA GLN A 215 19.26 -5.38 10.95
C GLN A 215 17.77 -5.23 11.33
N ARG A 216 16.96 -6.25 11.08
CA ARG A 216 15.51 -6.23 11.33
C ARG A 216 15.11 -7.33 12.31
N GLY A 217 13.94 -7.16 12.94
CA GLY A 217 13.39 -8.09 13.92
C GLY A 217 12.20 -8.90 13.41
N THR A 218 11.78 -9.86 14.23
CA THR A 218 10.59 -10.69 14.00
C THR A 218 9.77 -10.81 15.29
N VAL A 219 8.45 -10.70 15.17
CA VAL A 219 7.50 -10.97 16.25
C VAL A 219 6.60 -12.12 15.84
N ILE A 220 6.54 -13.15 16.69
CA ILE A 220 5.67 -14.31 16.55
C ILE A 220 4.76 -14.36 17.77
N GLY A 221 3.50 -14.67 17.57
CA GLY A 221 2.61 -14.82 18.71
C GLY A 221 1.33 -15.55 18.40
N LYS A 222 0.51 -15.69 19.45
CA LYS A 222 -0.86 -16.16 19.36
C LYS A 222 -1.79 -15.05 19.84
N PHE A 223 -2.74 -14.65 19.01
CA PHE A 223 -3.77 -13.68 19.34
C PHE A 223 -5.05 -14.42 19.73
N LEU A 224 -5.59 -14.08 20.89
CA LEU A 224 -6.80 -14.66 21.46
C LEU A 224 -7.83 -13.56 21.73
N VAL A 225 -9.09 -13.93 21.80
CA VAL A 225 -10.18 -13.03 22.19
C VAL A 225 -10.97 -13.64 23.35
N HIS A 226 -11.27 -12.83 24.37
CA HIS A 226 -12.06 -13.25 25.52
C HIS A 226 -13.44 -12.60 25.54
N ASP A 227 -14.37 -13.19 24.78
CA ASP A 227 -15.79 -12.85 24.88
C ASP A 227 -16.48 -13.75 25.91
N ARG A 228 -16.67 -13.19 27.12
CA ARG A 228 -17.32 -13.87 28.25
C ARG A 228 -18.79 -14.21 28.00
N CYS A 229 -19.44 -13.58 27.03
CA CYS A 229 -20.80 -13.92 26.63
C CYS A 229 -20.84 -15.16 25.74
N ALA A 230 -19.77 -15.42 24.98
CA ALA A 230 -19.67 -16.55 24.06
C ALA A 230 -18.99 -17.78 24.70
N SER A 231 -17.97 -17.58 25.54
CA SER A 231 -17.17 -18.66 26.13
C SER A 231 -16.52 -18.23 27.45
N GLU A 232 -16.40 -19.14 28.41
CA GLU A 232 -15.61 -18.90 29.62
C GLU A 232 -14.10 -18.86 29.32
N GLN A 233 -13.65 -19.61 28.31
CA GLN A 233 -12.24 -19.70 27.91
C GLN A 233 -11.93 -18.76 26.73
N PRO A 234 -10.72 -18.16 26.68
CA PRO A 234 -10.28 -17.39 25.51
C PRO A 234 -10.28 -18.24 24.24
N LEU A 235 -10.73 -17.65 23.14
CA LEU A 235 -10.83 -18.31 21.85
C LEU A 235 -9.71 -17.85 20.92
N PRO A 236 -9.23 -18.71 20.00
CA PRO A 236 -8.39 -18.30 18.88
C PRO A 236 -9.02 -17.15 18.10
N ALA A 237 -8.28 -16.04 17.94
CA ALA A 237 -8.75 -14.91 17.16
C ALA A 237 -8.44 -15.14 15.69
N LYS A 238 -9.24 -15.99 15.02
CA LYS A 238 -9.06 -16.33 13.60
C LYS A 238 -9.23 -15.11 12.69
N GLY A 239 -8.28 -14.89 11.78
CA GLY A 239 -8.34 -13.81 10.79
C GLY A 239 -8.26 -12.40 11.39
N ALA A 240 -7.79 -12.29 12.63
CA ALA A 240 -7.52 -11.02 13.26
C ALA A 240 -6.39 -10.30 12.54
N TYR A 241 -6.51 -8.98 12.40
CA TYR A 241 -5.41 -8.15 11.97
C TYR A 241 -4.58 -7.81 13.19
N VAL A 242 -3.27 -8.04 13.10
CA VAL A 242 -2.31 -7.75 14.16
C VAL A 242 -1.15 -6.98 13.55
N GLY A 243 -0.70 -5.93 14.22
CA GLY A 243 0.38 -5.11 13.71
C GLY A 243 1.16 -4.33 14.74
N LEU A 244 2.28 -3.77 14.29
CA LEU A 244 3.18 -2.90 15.03
C LEU A 244 3.18 -1.52 14.38
N ALA A 245 3.05 -0.49 15.19
CA ALA A 245 3.20 0.92 14.80
C ALA A 245 3.80 1.68 16.00
N LEU A 246 4.15 2.96 15.81
CA LEU A 246 4.64 3.76 16.93
C LEU A 246 3.64 3.77 18.07
N GLU A 247 4.15 4.04 19.26
CA GLU A 247 3.33 4.11 20.45
C GLU A 247 2.23 5.18 20.34
N GLY A 248 1.06 4.85 20.86
CA GLY A 248 -0.10 5.73 20.76
C GLY A 248 -1.35 5.13 21.37
N GLU A 249 -2.47 5.84 21.22
CA GLU A 249 -3.76 5.39 21.74
C GLU A 249 -4.28 4.14 21.03
N THR A 250 -5.24 3.45 21.64
CA THR A 250 -5.94 2.33 21.00
C THR A 250 -6.47 2.72 19.61
N GLY A 251 -6.18 1.89 18.61
CA GLY A 251 -6.54 2.14 17.20
C GLY A 251 -5.66 3.16 16.45
N SER A 252 -4.66 3.77 17.09
CA SER A 252 -3.80 4.81 16.47
C SER A 252 -3.00 4.32 15.26
N TRP A 253 -2.68 3.03 15.16
CA TRP A 253 -2.04 2.48 13.96
C TRP A 253 -2.85 2.67 12.67
N GLN A 254 -4.18 2.83 12.73
CA GLN A 254 -4.97 3.16 11.55
C GLN A 254 -4.79 4.63 11.10
N ARG A 255 -4.04 5.43 11.87
CA ARG A 255 -3.82 6.87 11.67
C ARG A 255 -2.35 7.28 11.76
N GLU A 256 -1.46 6.31 11.82
CA GLU A 256 -0.02 6.52 11.80
C GLU A 256 0.45 7.07 10.45
N THR A 257 1.28 8.10 10.48
CA THR A 257 1.82 8.78 9.28
C THR A 257 3.34 8.99 9.33
N LYS A 258 3.92 9.10 10.52
CA LYS A 258 5.34 9.44 10.76
C LYS A 258 6.24 8.22 10.74
N GLY A 259 5.84 7.16 11.43
CA GLY A 259 6.64 5.96 11.66
C GLY A 259 6.50 4.91 10.56
N TYR A 260 7.07 3.74 10.84
CA TYR A 260 6.87 2.53 10.06
C TYR A 260 5.76 1.69 10.67
N GLN A 261 5.10 0.89 9.83
CA GLN A 261 4.00 0.04 10.25
C GLN A 261 4.11 -1.36 9.68
N PHE A 262 3.82 -2.38 10.47
CA PHE A 262 3.94 -3.77 10.05
C PHE A 262 2.68 -4.50 10.47
N TRP A 263 2.13 -5.34 9.61
CA TRP A 263 0.91 -6.07 9.94
C TRP A 263 0.78 -7.37 9.20
N THR A 264 -0.01 -8.27 9.78
CA THR A 264 -0.38 -9.57 9.24
C THR A 264 -1.77 -9.93 9.73
N THR A 265 -2.32 -11.00 9.18
CA THR A 265 -3.47 -11.69 9.76
C THR A 265 -3.03 -12.92 10.54
N THR A 266 -3.85 -13.33 11.50
CA THR A 266 -3.70 -14.61 12.22
C THR A 266 -4.31 -15.78 11.43
N ASP A 267 -3.79 -16.98 11.67
CA ASP A 267 -4.33 -18.23 11.13
C ASP A 267 -5.58 -18.73 11.89
N GLU A 268 -6.05 -19.93 11.53
CA GLU A 268 -7.21 -20.62 12.15
C GLU A 268 -7.06 -20.79 13.67
N GLU A 269 -5.83 -20.95 14.14
CA GLU A 269 -5.49 -21.15 15.55
C GLU A 269 -5.08 -19.85 16.25
N GLY A 270 -5.16 -18.70 15.56
CA GLY A 270 -4.80 -17.40 16.10
C GLY A 270 -3.30 -17.10 16.09
N TYR A 271 -2.46 -17.94 15.47
CA TYR A 271 -1.02 -17.67 15.36
C TYR A 271 -0.74 -16.62 14.29
N PHE A 272 0.28 -15.79 14.52
CA PHE A 272 0.75 -14.80 13.57
C PHE A 272 2.28 -14.67 13.59
N CYS A 273 2.83 -14.14 12.51
CA CYS A 273 4.25 -13.83 12.37
C CYS A 273 4.43 -12.53 11.57
N ILE A 274 5.04 -11.52 12.20
CA ILE A 274 5.44 -10.27 11.56
C ILE A 274 6.97 -10.30 11.43
N LYS A 275 7.48 -10.34 10.21
CA LYS A 275 8.92 -10.40 9.92
C LYS A 275 9.43 -9.05 9.42
N ASN A 276 10.75 -8.92 9.36
CA ASN A 276 11.45 -7.79 8.72
C ASN A 276 11.11 -6.42 9.35
N ILE A 277 10.84 -6.42 10.65
CA ILE A 277 10.43 -5.23 11.39
C ILE A 277 11.64 -4.31 11.56
N PHE A 278 11.45 -3.02 11.25
CA PHE A 278 12.47 -1.98 11.43
C PHE A 278 12.80 -1.83 12.94
N MET A 279 14.03 -1.46 13.28
CA MET A 279 14.41 -1.26 14.70
C MET A 279 13.78 0.01 15.26
N SER A 280 12.92 -0.14 16.25
CA SER A 280 12.28 0.96 16.99
C SER A 280 11.52 0.37 18.18
N ASP A 281 10.94 1.24 18.98
CA ASP A 281 9.93 0.91 19.98
C ASP A 281 8.54 0.97 19.34
N TYR A 282 7.73 -0.07 19.56
CA TYR A 282 6.40 -0.22 18.99
C TYR A 282 5.38 -0.59 20.06
N ASN A 283 4.10 -0.25 19.84
CA ASN A 283 3.00 -1.00 20.45
C ASN A 283 2.47 -2.05 19.48
N LEU A 284 1.97 -3.15 20.04
CA LEU A 284 1.20 -4.15 19.28
C LEU A 284 -0.27 -3.77 19.30
N TYR A 285 -0.84 -3.66 18.12
CA TYR A 285 -2.24 -3.37 17.87
C TYR A 285 -2.93 -4.56 17.21
N GLY A 286 -4.25 -4.62 17.32
CA GLY A 286 -5.02 -5.55 16.53
C GLY A 286 -6.51 -5.30 16.57
N TRP A 287 -7.24 -5.97 15.68
CA TRP A 287 -8.70 -6.10 15.76
C TRP A 287 -9.11 -7.45 15.22
N VAL A 288 -10.20 -8.00 15.75
CA VAL A 288 -10.74 -9.28 15.30
C VAL A 288 -12.05 -9.03 14.55
N PRO A 289 -12.17 -9.42 13.27
CA PRO A 289 -13.44 -9.35 12.56
C PRO A 289 -14.57 -10.01 13.35
N GLY A 290 -15.69 -9.31 13.50
CA GLY A 290 -16.83 -9.79 14.28
C GLY A 290 -16.80 -9.44 15.78
N PHE A 291 -15.69 -8.88 16.28
CA PHE A 291 -15.58 -8.35 17.64
C PHE A 291 -15.47 -6.83 17.61
N ILE A 292 -16.11 -6.18 18.58
CA ILE A 292 -16.12 -4.72 18.67
C ILE A 292 -14.87 -4.24 19.43
N GLY A 293 -14.18 -3.27 18.83
CA GLY A 293 -13.06 -2.54 19.45
C GLY A 293 -11.69 -2.93 18.91
N ASP A 294 -10.75 -2.01 19.09
CA ASP A 294 -9.34 -2.22 18.80
C ASP A 294 -8.60 -2.69 20.07
N TYR A 295 -7.63 -3.56 19.87
CA TYR A 295 -6.65 -3.98 20.86
C TYR A 295 -5.40 -3.10 20.79
N ARG A 296 -4.82 -2.81 21.95
CA ARG A 296 -3.46 -2.31 22.12
C ARG A 296 -2.82 -3.02 23.30
N LEU A 297 -1.62 -3.56 23.11
CA LEU A 297 -0.79 -4.04 24.20
C LEU A 297 -0.32 -2.86 25.05
N ASN A 298 -0.60 -2.88 26.36
CA ASN A 298 -0.16 -1.84 27.32
C ASN A 298 1.34 -1.94 27.69
N ALA A 299 2.16 -2.44 26.78
CA ALA A 299 3.61 -2.56 26.91
C ALA A 299 4.26 -2.32 25.55
N SER A 300 5.44 -1.74 25.59
CA SER A 300 6.28 -1.49 24.42
C SER A 300 7.01 -2.77 24.00
N ILE A 301 7.08 -3.01 22.70
CA ILE A 301 7.90 -4.04 22.09
C ILE A 301 9.11 -3.35 21.49
N ILE A 302 10.27 -3.56 22.10
CA ILE A 302 11.55 -3.00 21.68
C ILE A 302 12.17 -3.94 20.64
N ILE A 303 12.23 -3.50 19.39
CA ILE A 303 12.81 -4.28 18.29
C ILE A 303 14.27 -3.91 18.11
N THR A 304 15.15 -4.92 18.22
CA THR A 304 16.59 -4.81 17.97
C THR A 304 17.02 -5.75 16.83
N SER A 305 18.25 -5.60 16.32
CA SER A 305 18.77 -6.46 15.25
C SER A 305 18.74 -7.95 15.65
N GLY A 306 18.15 -8.78 14.79
CA GLY A 306 18.01 -10.22 15.05
C GLY A 306 17.00 -10.59 16.15
N PHE A 307 16.20 -9.63 16.63
CA PHE A 307 15.24 -9.84 17.71
C PHE A 307 14.13 -10.84 17.31
N LEU A 308 13.79 -11.71 18.26
CA LEU A 308 12.66 -12.64 18.16
C LEU A 308 11.83 -12.56 19.45
N LEU A 309 10.57 -12.15 19.33
CA LEU A 309 9.58 -12.26 20.42
C LEU A 309 8.63 -13.42 20.12
N CYS A 310 8.39 -14.27 21.13
CA CYS A 310 7.34 -15.28 21.13
C CYS A 310 6.43 -15.06 22.33
N SER A 311 5.19 -14.60 22.11
CA SER A 311 4.25 -14.33 23.20
C SER A 311 2.79 -14.57 22.80
N ASN A 312 1.93 -14.80 23.79
CA ASN A 312 0.48 -14.77 23.60
C ASN A 312 -0.04 -13.36 23.91
N PHE A 313 -1.09 -12.97 23.19
CA PHE A 313 -1.76 -11.69 23.30
C PHE A 313 -3.27 -11.94 23.34
N MET A 314 -4.01 -11.10 24.07
CA MET A 314 -5.43 -11.32 24.31
C MET A 314 -6.18 -10.00 24.27
N GLN A 315 -7.20 -9.95 23.41
CA GLN A 315 -8.22 -8.91 23.39
C GLN A 315 -9.35 -9.26 24.35
#